data_AF-A0AAU3TD69-F1
#
_entry.id   AF-A0AAU3TD69-F1
#
_cell.length_a   1.000
_cell.length_b   1.000
_cell.length_c   1.000
_cell.angle_alpha   90.00
_cell.angle_beta   90.00
_cell.angle_gamma   90.00
#
_symmetry.space_group_name_H-M   'P 1'
#
loop_
_entity.id
_entity.type
_entity.pdbx_description
1 polymer ?
#
loop_
_entity_poly.entity_id
_entity_poly.type
_entity_poly.pdbx_seq_one_letter_code
_entity_poly.pdbx_strand_id
1 'polypeptide(L)'
;MKKITRRQALGTAAGALAAAGVTAAVIKVSGSSSPGGDPKEAAAASSPGPIPTGTIDEVYEGRRIQITFGGGEHQGGHHSPELPTVRIDGNELHVMRNADGSWVSVVNHYQTFPDPVAVVRAAVRDLQGAALAPFGPTGGTS
;
A
#
# COMPACT_ATOMS: atom_id res chain seq x y z
N MET A 1 -17.06 -37.04 33.12
CA MET A 1 -17.90 -35.83 32.93
C MET A 1 -17.95 -35.05 34.24
N LYS A 2 -17.27 -33.91 34.33
CA LYS A 2 -17.39 -32.98 35.46
C LYS A 2 -17.68 -31.59 34.87
N LYS A 3 -18.96 -31.21 34.89
CA LYS A 3 -19.46 -29.90 34.46
C LYS A 3 -19.32 -28.95 35.64
N ILE A 4 -18.34 -28.03 35.62
CA ILE A 4 -18.31 -26.91 36.56
C ILE A 4 -19.04 -25.74 35.88
N THR A 5 -20.03 -25.23 36.59
CA THR A 5 -21.10 -24.34 36.12
C THR A 5 -20.96 -22.98 36.79
N ARG A 6 -21.08 -21.93 35.96
CA ARG A 6 -21.57 -20.57 36.22
C ARG A 6 -20.95 -19.69 37.33
N ARG A 7 -20.63 -18.48 36.87
CA ARG A 7 -20.87 -17.17 37.50
C ARG A 7 -20.11 -16.87 38.79
N GLN A 8 -19.12 -16.00 38.64
CA GLN A 8 -18.87 -14.82 39.48
C GLN A 8 -17.67 -14.09 38.87
N ALA A 9 -17.54 -12.76 38.83
CA ALA A 9 -18.42 -11.62 39.00
C ALA A 9 -17.49 -10.39 38.96
N LEU A 10 -17.93 -9.34 38.27
CA LEU A 10 -17.58 -7.93 38.48
C LEU A 10 -16.15 -7.41 38.31
N GLY A 11 -16.09 -6.27 37.63
CA GLY A 11 -14.97 -5.33 37.64
C GLY A 11 -15.15 -4.16 36.68
N THR A 12 -16.28 -3.43 36.78
CA THR A 12 -16.45 -2.12 36.12
C THR A 12 -15.58 -1.08 36.83
N ALA A 13 -14.70 -0.39 36.10
CA ALA A 13 -14.09 0.85 36.58
C ALA A 13 -14.35 1.96 35.55
N ALA A 14 -15.33 2.80 35.89
CA ALA A 14 -15.51 4.12 35.30
C ALA A 14 -14.49 5.08 35.93
N GLY A 15 -13.79 5.86 35.11
CA GLY A 15 -13.00 7.00 35.54
C GLY A 15 -13.35 8.19 34.64
N ALA A 16 -14.02 9.18 35.21
CA ALA A 16 -14.47 10.38 34.54
C ALA A 16 -13.50 11.56 34.74
N LEU A 17 -13.31 12.31 33.65
CA LEU A 17 -13.17 13.78 33.52
C LEU A 17 -12.12 14.55 34.35
N ALA A 18 -11.22 15.24 33.62
CA ALA A 18 -10.94 16.66 33.86
C ALA A 18 -10.49 17.35 32.56
N ALA A 19 -11.05 18.53 32.33
CA ALA A 19 -10.92 19.36 31.14
C ALA A 19 -9.70 20.31 31.18
N ALA A 20 -9.45 20.95 30.03
CA ALA A 20 -8.88 22.29 29.80
C ALA A 20 -7.55 22.31 29.01
N GLY A 21 -7.58 23.02 27.88
CA GLY A 21 -6.38 23.41 27.14
C GLY A 21 -6.63 23.75 25.67
N VAL A 22 -7.38 24.82 25.40
CA VAL A 22 -7.36 25.46 24.08
C VAL A 22 -6.05 26.23 23.96
N THR A 23 -5.15 25.79 23.09
CA THR A 23 -4.10 26.65 22.52
C THR A 23 -4.15 26.52 21.01
N ALA A 24 -4.75 27.54 20.39
CA ALA A 24 -4.72 27.77 18.96
C ALA A 24 -3.28 28.07 18.51
N ALA A 25 -2.65 27.10 17.86
CA ALA A 25 -1.45 27.35 17.07
C ALA A 25 -1.90 27.85 15.69
N VAL A 26 -1.84 29.17 15.50
CA VAL A 26 -1.98 29.81 14.19
C VAL A 26 -0.76 29.47 13.35
N ILE A 27 -0.85 28.38 12.58
CA ILE A 27 0.11 28.12 11.51
C ILE A 27 -0.24 29.10 10.39
N LYS A 28 0.63 30.08 10.15
CA LYS A 28 0.50 30.99 9.01
C LYS A 28 0.60 30.15 7.73
N VAL A 29 -0.54 29.90 7.11
CA VAL A 29 -0.60 29.44 5.73
C VAL A 29 -0.19 30.63 4.85
N SER A 30 1.02 30.57 4.30
CA SER A 30 1.41 31.45 3.19
C SER A 30 0.68 30.96 1.94
N GLY A 31 -0.58 31.38 1.79
CA GLY A 31 -1.31 31.27 0.54
C GLY A 31 -0.83 32.36 -0.42
N SER A 32 0.04 32.01 -1.37
CA SER A 32 0.18 32.79 -2.59
C SER A 32 -0.97 32.40 -3.51
N SER A 33 -2.02 33.21 -3.49
CA SER A 33 -3.12 33.12 -4.46
C SER A 33 -2.68 33.82 -5.73
N SER A 34 -2.58 33.10 -6.84
CA SER A 34 -2.78 33.70 -8.17
C SER A 34 -4.19 33.36 -8.64
N PRO A 35 -4.95 34.33 -9.18
CA PRO A 35 -6.32 34.11 -9.62
C PRO A 35 -6.36 33.65 -11.10
N GLY A 36 -7.32 32.79 -11.42
CA GLY A 36 -7.81 32.60 -12.79
C GLY A 36 -7.25 31.37 -13.52
N GLY A 37 -8.11 30.36 -13.67
CA GLY A 37 -7.91 29.20 -14.53
C GLY A 37 -9.00 28.16 -14.27
N ASP A 38 -9.77 27.86 -15.31
CA ASP A 38 -10.99 27.06 -15.37
C ASP A 38 -10.88 25.64 -14.75
N PRO A 39 -12.01 25.01 -14.32
CA PRO A 39 -11.99 23.63 -13.84
C PRO A 39 -11.98 22.68 -15.03
N LYS A 40 -10.86 22.58 -15.76
CA LYS A 40 -10.67 21.52 -16.76
C LYS A 40 -9.22 21.32 -17.16
N GLU A 41 -8.32 21.14 -16.20
CA GLU A 41 -7.01 20.57 -16.52
C GLU A 41 -7.05 19.07 -16.23
N ALA A 42 -7.58 18.32 -17.20
CA ALA A 42 -7.12 16.96 -17.38
C ALA A 42 -5.60 17.08 -17.54
N ALA A 43 -4.86 16.73 -16.49
CA ALA A 43 -3.42 16.79 -16.44
C ALA A 43 -2.91 16.22 -17.76
N ALA A 44 -2.31 17.08 -18.59
CA ALA A 44 -1.68 16.65 -19.83
C ALA A 44 -0.77 15.49 -19.45
N ALA A 45 -1.04 14.32 -20.04
CA ALA A 45 -0.32 13.09 -19.73
C ALA A 45 1.17 13.34 -19.95
N SER A 46 1.85 13.70 -18.87
CA SER A 46 3.29 13.84 -18.86
C SER A 46 3.82 12.46 -19.13
N SER A 47 4.73 12.34 -20.10
CA SER A 47 5.32 11.05 -20.42
C SER A 47 5.83 10.43 -19.12
N PRO A 48 5.44 9.16 -18.82
CA PRO A 48 5.82 8.52 -17.58
C PRO A 48 7.33 8.66 -17.37
N GLY A 49 7.73 9.17 -16.21
CA GLY A 49 9.15 9.32 -15.86
C GLY A 49 9.90 7.98 -15.93
N PRO A 50 11.24 7.98 -15.96
CA PRO A 50 12.02 6.75 -16.00
C PRO A 50 11.69 5.83 -14.80
N ILE A 51 11.65 4.52 -15.04
CA ILE A 51 11.50 3.54 -13.96
C ILE A 51 12.78 3.57 -13.11
N PRO A 52 12.68 3.64 -11.77
CA PRO A 52 13.85 3.60 -10.89
C PRO A 52 14.63 2.29 -11.10
N THR A 53 15.90 2.26 -10.69
CA THR A 53 16.75 1.06 -10.74
C THR A 53 17.20 0.66 -9.32
N GLY A 54 17.63 -0.59 -9.15
CA GLY A 54 18.14 -1.10 -7.88
C GLY A 54 17.14 -1.99 -7.13
N THR A 55 17.37 -2.15 -5.83
CA THR A 55 16.56 -3.02 -4.96
C THR A 55 16.16 -2.31 -3.68
N ILE A 56 14.99 -2.69 -3.15
CA ILE A 56 14.48 -2.31 -1.83
C ILE A 56 14.16 -3.60 -1.10
N ASP A 57 14.63 -3.73 0.14
CA ASP A 57 14.30 -4.84 1.05
C ASP A 57 14.15 -4.24 2.46
N GLU A 58 12.92 -4.08 2.91
CA GLU A 58 12.60 -3.48 4.22
C GLU A 58 11.47 -4.22 4.93
N VAL A 59 11.27 -3.90 6.21
CA VAL A 59 10.11 -4.36 6.98
C VAL A 59 9.16 -3.18 7.17
N TYR A 60 7.92 -3.32 6.70
CA TYR A 60 6.85 -2.34 6.82
C TYR A 60 5.64 -2.97 7.50
N GLU A 61 5.14 -2.36 8.58
CA GLU A 61 4.03 -2.90 9.40
C GLU A 61 4.23 -4.37 9.82
N GLY A 62 5.49 -4.74 10.12
CA GLY A 62 5.87 -6.11 10.52
C GLY A 62 5.98 -7.11 9.37
N ARG A 63 5.84 -6.68 8.11
CA ARG A 63 5.92 -7.53 6.91
C ARG A 63 7.14 -7.19 6.08
N ARG A 64 7.84 -8.20 5.55
CA ARG A 64 8.99 -7.98 4.68
C ARG A 64 8.50 -7.61 3.29
N ILE A 65 8.93 -6.47 2.76
CA ILE A 65 8.66 -6.06 1.40
C ILE A 65 9.97 -6.05 0.60
N GLN A 66 9.90 -6.55 -0.63
CA GLN A 66 11.06 -6.60 -1.52
C GLN A 66 10.64 -6.09 -2.90
N ILE A 67 11.41 -5.16 -3.45
CA ILE A 67 11.16 -4.58 -4.78
C ILE A 67 12.48 -4.61 -5.53
N THR A 68 12.51 -5.30 -6.68
CA THR A 68 13.66 -5.35 -7.57
C THR A 68 13.32 -4.68 -8.88
N PHE A 69 14.02 -3.59 -9.19
CA PHE A 69 13.86 -2.84 -10.42
C PHE A 69 14.91 -3.22 -11.47
N GLY A 70 14.51 -3.38 -12.72
CA GLY A 70 15.43 -3.50 -13.86
C GLY A 70 16.32 -4.75 -13.85
N GLY A 71 15.87 -5.85 -13.25
CA GLY A 71 16.69 -7.05 -13.04
C GLY A 71 15.90 -8.35 -13.04
N GLY A 72 14.89 -8.47 -13.90
CA GLY A 72 14.13 -9.71 -14.04
C GLY A 72 14.96 -10.80 -14.74
N GLU A 73 15.89 -11.44 -14.02
CA GLU A 73 16.35 -12.78 -14.42
C GLU A 73 15.20 -13.76 -14.25
N HIS A 74 14.72 -14.29 -15.37
CA HIS A 74 13.49 -15.06 -15.47
C HIS A 74 13.59 -16.39 -14.73
N GLN A 75 12.90 -16.48 -13.59
CA GLN A 75 12.48 -17.74 -12.99
C GLN A 75 10.94 -17.74 -12.94
N GLY A 76 10.31 -17.86 -14.13
CA GLY A 76 8.92 -18.33 -14.25
C GLY A 76 7.75 -17.35 -14.05
N GLY A 77 7.88 -16.04 -14.32
CA GLY A 77 6.78 -15.07 -14.12
C GLY A 77 6.56 -14.09 -15.29
N HIS A 78 5.30 -13.72 -15.53
CA HIS A 78 4.73 -12.93 -16.64
C HIS A 78 5.09 -11.42 -16.64
N HIS A 79 6.23 -11.03 -16.05
CA HIS A 79 6.62 -9.62 -16.01
C HIS A 79 7.22 -9.20 -17.34
N SER A 80 6.69 -8.12 -17.92
CA SER A 80 7.42 -7.39 -18.97
C SER A 80 8.77 -6.96 -18.40
N PRO A 81 9.86 -7.01 -19.18
CA PRO A 81 11.22 -6.72 -18.71
C PRO A 81 11.42 -5.32 -18.10
N GLU A 82 10.42 -4.44 -18.21
CA GLU A 82 10.39 -3.10 -17.65
C GLU A 82 9.78 -3.03 -16.23
N LEU A 83 8.92 -3.97 -15.83
CA LEU A 83 8.19 -3.87 -14.56
C LEU A 83 9.00 -4.45 -13.38
N PRO A 84 8.91 -3.85 -12.18
CA PRO A 84 9.60 -4.36 -11.01
C PRO A 84 9.01 -5.68 -10.53
N THR A 85 9.88 -6.57 -10.07
CA THR A 85 9.48 -7.75 -9.31
C THR A 85 9.21 -7.32 -7.86
N VAL A 86 8.00 -7.56 -7.37
CA VAL A 86 7.56 -7.16 -6.03
C VAL A 86 7.17 -8.38 -5.21
N ARG A 87 7.64 -8.47 -3.96
CA ARG A 87 7.27 -9.53 -3.01
C ARG A 87 6.86 -8.97 -1.65
N ILE A 88 5.89 -9.62 -1.03
CA ILE A 88 5.49 -9.44 0.37
C ILE A 88 5.65 -10.78 1.08
N ASP A 89 6.51 -10.84 2.09
CA ASP A 89 6.86 -12.06 2.84
C ASP A 89 7.28 -13.23 1.93
N GLY A 90 7.91 -12.91 0.79
CA GLY A 90 8.37 -13.88 -0.21
C GLY A 90 7.35 -14.22 -1.30
N ASN A 91 6.07 -13.87 -1.13
CA ASN A 91 5.04 -14.08 -2.15
C ASN A 91 4.96 -12.90 -3.11
N GLU A 92 4.83 -13.19 -4.41
CA GLU A 92 4.79 -12.16 -5.44
C GLU A 92 3.50 -11.34 -5.40
N LEU A 93 3.63 -10.02 -5.39
CA LEU A 93 2.54 -9.07 -5.59
C LEU A 93 2.54 -8.61 -7.04
N HIS A 94 1.47 -8.91 -7.76
CA HIS A 94 1.31 -8.37 -9.11
C HIS A 94 1.03 -6.86 -9.05
N VAL A 95 1.90 -6.09 -9.70
CA VAL A 95 1.78 -4.64 -9.86
C VAL A 95 1.72 -4.27 -11.32
N MET A 96 1.02 -3.18 -11.61
CA MET A 96 0.93 -2.62 -12.95
C MET A 96 1.25 -1.13 -12.91
N ARG A 97 1.88 -0.66 -13.99
CA ARG A 97 2.12 0.75 -14.22
C ARG A 97 1.13 1.25 -15.26
N ASN A 98 0.40 2.29 -14.92
CA ASN A 98 -0.53 2.97 -15.82
C ASN A 98 0.22 3.85 -16.84
N ALA A 99 -0.48 4.25 -17.90
CA ALA A 99 0.07 5.11 -18.95
C ALA A 99 0.48 6.51 -18.44
N ASP A 100 -0.13 6.98 -17.36
CA ASP A 100 0.23 8.24 -16.67
C ASP A 100 1.42 8.07 -15.69
N GLY A 101 1.99 6.87 -15.61
CA GLY A 101 3.09 6.53 -14.73
C GLY A 101 2.70 6.17 -13.30
N SER A 102 1.43 6.26 -12.94
CA SER A 102 0.92 5.79 -11.64
C SER A 102 0.92 4.27 -11.53
N TRP A 103 0.79 3.75 -10.32
CA TRP A 103 0.91 2.33 -10.00
C TRP A 103 -0.36 1.81 -9.35
N VAL A 104 -0.69 0.56 -9.66
CA VAL A 104 -1.77 -0.21 -9.02
C VAL A 104 -1.26 -1.62 -8.70
N SER A 105 -1.92 -2.32 -7.78
CA SER A 105 -1.65 -3.73 -7.48
C SER A 105 -2.90 -4.58 -7.67
N VAL A 106 -2.75 -5.91 -7.65
CA VAL A 106 -3.90 -6.82 -7.63
C VAL A 106 -4.76 -6.65 -6.37
N VAL A 107 -4.18 -6.22 -5.25
CA VAL A 107 -4.91 -5.92 -4.00
C VAL A 107 -5.65 -4.59 -4.11
N ASN A 108 -5.03 -3.58 -4.73
CA ASN A 108 -5.55 -2.22 -4.88
C ASN A 108 -5.65 -1.83 -6.36
N HIS A 109 -6.49 -2.51 -7.13
CA HIS A 109 -6.49 -2.35 -8.58
C HIS A 109 -7.11 -1.03 -9.07
N TYR A 110 -8.06 -0.50 -8.31
CA TYR A 110 -8.81 0.72 -8.68
C TYR A 110 -8.34 1.98 -7.94
N GLN A 111 -7.25 1.88 -7.19
CA GLN A 111 -6.63 3.01 -6.50
C GLN A 111 -5.22 3.20 -7.04
N THR A 112 -4.92 4.41 -7.52
CA THR A 112 -3.62 4.74 -8.09
C THR A 112 -2.67 5.29 -7.02
N PHE A 113 -1.38 4.95 -7.17
CA PHE A 113 -0.30 5.38 -6.30
C PHE A 113 0.82 6.04 -7.12
N PRO A 114 1.53 7.03 -6.56
CA PRO A 114 2.53 7.80 -7.31
C PRO A 114 3.81 7.00 -7.59
N ASP A 115 4.11 5.97 -6.80
CA ASP A 115 5.35 5.21 -6.89
C ASP A 115 5.19 3.74 -6.46
N PRO A 116 6.16 2.87 -6.82
CA PRO A 116 6.15 1.45 -6.48
C PRO A 116 6.14 1.15 -4.97
N VAL A 117 6.81 1.95 -4.16
CA VAL A 117 6.85 1.72 -2.70
C VAL A 117 5.48 2.03 -2.10
N ALA A 118 4.84 3.11 -2.54
CA ALA A 118 3.52 3.51 -2.08
C ALA A 118 2.46 2.44 -2.36
N VAL A 119 2.44 1.83 -3.54
CA VAL A 119 1.48 0.75 -3.87
C VAL A 119 1.73 -0.51 -3.04
N VAL A 120 2.99 -0.85 -2.73
CA VAL A 120 3.32 -2.02 -1.91
C VAL A 120 2.94 -1.81 -0.46
N ARG A 121 3.23 -0.62 0.09
CA ARG A 121 2.81 -0.26 1.45
C ARG A 121 1.29 -0.19 1.57
N ALA A 122 0.59 0.24 0.53
CA ALA A 122 -0.87 0.16 0.49
C ALA A 122 -1.38 -1.28 0.54
N ALA A 123 -0.82 -2.18 -0.28
CA ALA A 123 -1.18 -3.59 -0.25
C ALA A 123 -0.93 -4.23 1.12
N VAL A 124 0.18 -3.89 1.80
CA VAL A 124 0.46 -4.37 3.16
C VAL A 124 -0.62 -3.94 4.15
N ARG A 125 -1.03 -2.67 4.13
CA ARG A 125 -2.09 -2.14 5.02
C ARG A 125 -3.42 -2.83 4.76
N ASP A 126 -3.79 -3.03 3.49
CA ASP A 126 -5.09 -3.57 3.11
C ASP A 126 -5.17 -5.09 3.30
N LEU A 127 -4.03 -5.79 3.28
CA LEU A 127 -3.97 -7.19 3.68
C LEU A 127 -4.24 -7.39 5.17
N GLN A 128 -4.06 -6.38 6.03
CA GLN A 128 -4.38 -6.44 7.47
C GLN A 128 -3.81 -7.68 8.18
N GLY A 129 -2.59 -8.10 7.78
CA GLY A 129 -1.92 -9.29 8.31
C GLY A 129 -2.26 -10.61 7.60
N ALA A 130 -3.17 -10.62 6.62
CA ALA A 130 -3.42 -11.77 5.77
C ALA A 130 -2.20 -12.09 4.87
N ALA A 131 -1.95 -13.39 4.69
CA ALA A 131 -0.94 -13.86 3.75
C ALA A 131 -1.37 -13.55 2.32
N LEU A 132 -0.43 -13.01 1.53
CA LEU A 132 -0.64 -12.85 0.10
C LEU A 132 -0.60 -14.24 -0.55
N ALA A 133 -1.62 -14.60 -1.32
CA ALA A 133 -1.63 -15.88 -2.03
C ALA A 133 -0.56 -15.89 -3.14
N PRO A 134 0.11 -17.03 -3.40
CA PRO A 134 1.01 -17.14 -4.53
C PRO A 134 0.29 -16.85 -5.85
N PHE A 135 0.87 -15.99 -6.68
CA PHE A 135 0.43 -15.81 -8.05
C PHE A 135 0.97 -16.98 -8.89
N GLY A 136 0.09 -17.84 -9.40
CA GLY A 136 0.47 -18.98 -10.24
C GLY A 136 -0.54 -19.17 -11.37
N PRO A 137 -0.14 -19.77 -12.51
CA PRO A 137 -1.09 -20.18 -13.53
C PRO A 137 -1.99 -21.25 -12.92
N THR A 138 -3.23 -20.90 -12.59
CA THR A 138 -4.30 -21.87 -12.42
C THR A 138 -4.64 -22.42 -13.81
N GLY A 139 -3.82 -23.34 -14.29
CA GLY A 139 -4.02 -24.08 -15.54
C GLY A 139 -3.53 -25.50 -15.34
N GLY A 140 -4.47 -26.44 -15.28
CA GLY A 140 -4.24 -27.83 -14.91
C GLY A 140 -3.19 -28.52 -15.77
N THR A 141 -2.53 -29.50 -15.14
CA THR A 141 -1.83 -30.58 -15.84
C THR A 141 -2.82 -31.22 -16.83
N SER A 142 -2.56 -31.05 -18.12
CA SER A 142 -3.07 -31.96 -19.16
C SER A 142 -2.08 -33.10 -19.35
#